data_AF-A0A5J9SFS9-F1
#
_entry.id   AF-A0A5J9SFS9-F1
#
_cell.length_a   1.000
_cell.length_b   1.000
_cell.length_c   1.000
_cell.angle_alpha   90.00
_cell.angle_beta   90.00
_cell.angle_gamma   90.00
#
_symmetry.space_group_name_H-M   'P 1'
#
loop_
_entity.id
_entity.type
_entity.pdbx_description
1 polymer ?
#
loop_
_entity_poly.entity_id
_entity_poly.type
_entity_poly.pdbx_seq_one_letter_code
_entity_poly.pdbx_strand_id
1 'polypeptide(L)'
;MASSAAGGIAKRWRELQGEHSWDGLLDPLDIDLRKSIINYGELTQATYDSFNTEQRSPHAGACMYGYGDLLEKSGAAAAGQYKHAVAGQYIVVAWRGTIRPLEWSRDFDVAATSAAPVLGAAASTNPLAMVHNGFLQGRS
;
A
#
# COMPACT_ATOMS: atom_id res chain seq x y z
N MET A 1 -4.44 -33.77 0.33
CA MET A 1 -3.69 -32.57 0.72
C MET A 1 -2.88 -32.12 -0.47
N ALA A 2 -3.43 -31.21 -1.29
CA ALA A 2 -2.74 -30.72 -2.46
C ALA A 2 -1.79 -29.60 -2.02
N SER A 3 -0.50 -29.92 -1.90
CA SER A 3 0.53 -28.89 -2.05
C SER A 3 0.40 -28.38 -3.48
N SER A 4 -0.22 -27.21 -3.64
CA SER A 4 -0.27 -26.51 -4.92
C SER A 4 1.17 -26.22 -5.34
N ALA A 5 1.62 -26.87 -6.41
CA ALA A 5 2.93 -26.66 -6.97
C ALA A 5 3.13 -25.15 -7.24
N ALA A 6 4.27 -24.61 -6.77
CA ALA A 6 4.65 -23.21 -6.90
C ALA A 6 4.55 -22.72 -8.36
N GLY A 7 3.38 -22.21 -8.75
CA GLY A 7 3.13 -21.66 -10.08
C GLY A 7 3.88 -20.36 -10.32
N GLY A 8 4.42 -19.76 -9.25
CA GLY A 8 5.11 -18.50 -9.28
C GLY A 8 4.12 -17.34 -9.34
N ILE A 9 4.45 -16.26 -8.62
CA ILE A 9 3.60 -15.06 -8.47
C ILE A 9 3.10 -14.53 -9.82
N ALA A 10 3.96 -14.53 -10.84
CA ALA A 10 3.63 -14.02 -12.17
C ALA A 10 2.52 -14.81 -12.89
N LYS A 11 2.38 -16.12 -12.63
CA LYS A 11 1.31 -16.93 -13.26
C LYS A 11 0.00 -16.85 -12.49
N ARG A 12 0.09 -16.76 -11.16
CA ARG A 12 -1.06 -16.75 -10.23
C ARG A 12 -1.48 -15.34 -9.80
N TRP A 13 -1.00 -14.31 -10.50
CA TRP A 13 -1.14 -12.95 -10.02
C TRP A 13 -2.57 -12.54 -9.70
N ARG A 14 -3.55 -12.92 -10.54
CA ARG A 14 -4.97 -12.57 -10.34
C ARG A 14 -5.54 -13.18 -9.06
N GLU A 15 -5.28 -14.46 -8.85
CA GLU A 15 -5.66 -15.21 -7.65
C GLU A 15 -5.03 -14.57 -6.39
N LEU A 16 -3.73 -14.23 -6.46
CA LEU A 16 -3.00 -13.58 -5.37
C LEU A 16 -3.45 -12.14 -5.09
N GLN A 17 -4.02 -11.45 -6.08
CA GLN A 17 -4.66 -10.13 -5.91
C GLN A 17 -6.11 -10.22 -5.42
N GLY A 18 -6.61 -11.42 -5.10
CA GLY A 18 -7.93 -11.59 -4.48
C GLY A 18 -9.09 -11.74 -5.47
N GLU A 19 -8.83 -12.18 -6.71
CA GLU A 19 -9.88 -12.50 -7.70
C GLU A 19 -10.99 -13.42 -7.13
N HIS A 20 -10.60 -14.33 -6.23
CA HIS A 20 -11.51 -15.23 -5.53
C HIS A 20 -11.50 -15.00 -4.01
N SER A 21 -11.33 -13.76 -3.56
CA SER A 21 -11.33 -13.38 -2.14
C SER A 21 -10.35 -14.18 -1.27
N TRP A 22 -9.24 -14.64 -1.87
CA TRP A 22 -8.25 -15.52 -1.25
C TRP A 22 -8.82 -16.84 -0.68
N ASP A 23 -9.91 -17.35 -1.24
CA ASP A 23 -10.52 -18.61 -0.83
C ASP A 23 -9.51 -19.77 -0.89
N GLY A 24 -9.39 -20.52 0.22
CA GLY A 24 -8.44 -21.62 0.35
C GLY A 24 -6.95 -21.24 0.40
N LEU A 25 -6.58 -19.95 0.40
CA LEU A 25 -5.18 -19.50 0.43
C LEU A 25 -4.70 -19.03 1.80
N LEU A 26 -5.60 -18.79 2.74
CA LEU A 26 -5.28 -18.22 4.05
C LEU A 26 -4.94 -19.26 5.11
N ASP A 27 -5.54 -20.45 5.04
CA ASP A 27 -5.35 -21.52 6.02
C ASP A 27 -5.25 -22.92 5.35
N PRO A 28 -4.05 -23.50 5.21
CA PRO A 28 -2.74 -22.93 5.55
C PRO A 28 -2.32 -21.84 4.55
N LEU A 29 -1.59 -20.82 5.04
CA LEU A 29 -1.17 -19.69 4.20
C LEU A 29 -0.31 -20.15 3.00
N ASP A 30 -0.82 -19.94 1.80
CA ASP A 30 -0.14 -20.22 0.54
C ASP A 30 1.22 -19.49 0.47
N ILE A 31 2.25 -20.18 -0.02
CA ILE A 31 3.62 -19.68 -0.03
C ILE A 31 3.82 -18.50 -1.00
N ASP A 32 3.11 -18.50 -2.13
CA ASP A 32 3.16 -17.41 -3.10
C ASP A 32 2.36 -16.20 -2.58
N LEU A 33 1.24 -16.45 -1.86
CA LEU A 33 0.49 -15.40 -1.17
C LEU A 33 1.32 -14.74 -0.06
N ARG A 34 2.00 -15.54 0.76
CA ARG A 34 2.93 -15.03 1.79
C ARG A 34 3.98 -14.12 1.19
N LYS A 35 4.64 -14.55 0.10
CA LYS A 35 5.65 -13.73 -0.60
C LYS A 35 5.06 -12.44 -1.16
N SER A 36 3.88 -12.51 -1.76
CA SER A 36 3.16 -11.34 -2.28
C SER A 36 2.88 -10.31 -1.17
N ILE A 37 2.41 -10.76 0.00
CA ILE A 37 2.16 -9.88 1.16
C ILE A 37 3.46 -9.25 1.66
N ILE A 38 4.54 -10.03 1.78
CA ILE A 38 5.87 -9.51 2.19
C ILE A 38 6.35 -8.45 1.21
N ASN A 39 6.22 -8.69 -0.10
CA ASN A 39 6.61 -7.71 -1.12
C ASN A 39 5.86 -6.38 -0.97
N TYR A 40 4.55 -6.42 -0.71
CA TYR A 40 3.78 -5.20 -0.45
C TYR A 40 4.26 -4.49 0.82
N GLY A 41 4.58 -5.24 1.88
CA GLY A 41 5.15 -4.67 3.11
C GLY A 41 6.50 -4.00 2.88
N GLU A 42 7.38 -4.59 2.07
CA GLU A 42 8.66 -3.99 1.71
C GLU A 42 8.49 -2.70 0.90
N LEU A 43 7.50 -2.66 -0.02
CA LEU A 43 7.18 -1.42 -0.73
C LEU A 43 6.66 -0.33 0.20
N THR A 44 5.87 -0.68 1.22
CA THR A 44 5.46 0.26 2.27
C THR A 44 6.67 0.77 3.05
N GLN A 45 7.58 -0.11 3.49
CA GLN A 45 8.80 0.29 4.20
C GLN A 45 9.70 1.21 3.36
N ALA A 46 9.82 0.95 2.06
CA ALA A 46 10.55 1.85 1.15
C ALA A 46 10.02 3.29 1.17
N THR A 47 8.73 3.50 1.39
CA THR A 47 8.17 4.86 1.53
C THR A 47 8.60 5.55 2.82
N TYR A 48 8.86 4.80 3.89
CA TYR A 48 9.40 5.34 5.14
C TYR A 48 10.91 5.59 5.02
N ASP A 49 11.65 4.63 4.47
CA ASP A 49 13.11 4.72 4.34
C ASP A 49 13.57 5.83 3.38
N SER A 50 12.74 6.16 2.40
CA SER A 50 12.99 7.25 1.46
C SER A 50 12.53 8.62 1.96
N PHE A 51 11.86 8.71 3.11
CA PHE A 51 11.30 9.98 3.59
C PHE A 51 12.31 10.81 4.39
N ASN A 52 12.48 12.07 4.02
CA ASN A 52 13.33 12.99 4.77
C ASN A 52 12.64 13.46 6.06
N THR A 53 12.99 12.83 7.18
CA THR A 53 12.50 13.17 8.53
C THR A 53 13.23 14.34 9.18
N GLU A 54 14.33 14.81 8.60
CA GLU A 54 15.17 15.87 9.17
C GLU A 54 14.48 17.23 8.97
N GLN A 55 13.92 17.78 10.04
CA GLN A 55 13.16 19.04 10.00
C GLN A 55 14.02 20.25 9.64
N ARG A 56 15.33 20.18 9.88
CA ARG A 56 16.27 21.26 9.52
C ARG A 56 16.65 21.25 8.05
N SER A 57 16.28 20.20 7.31
CA SER A 57 16.51 20.11 5.88
C SER A 57 15.54 21.04 5.12
N PRO A 58 16.02 21.79 4.11
CA PRO A 58 15.13 22.49 3.16
C PRO A 58 14.17 21.54 2.41
N HIS A 59 14.47 20.24 2.41
CA HIS A 59 13.67 19.18 1.80
C HIS A 59 12.98 18.29 2.84
N ALA A 60 12.80 18.77 4.08
CA ALA A 60 12.00 18.07 5.09
C ALA A 60 10.62 17.76 4.53
N GLY A 61 10.17 16.51 4.63
CA GLY A 61 8.90 16.11 4.02
C GLY A 61 8.97 15.58 2.59
N ALA A 62 10.11 15.71 1.92
CA ALA A 62 10.29 15.20 0.55
C ALA A 62 10.86 13.78 0.55
N CYS A 63 10.74 13.12 -0.62
CA CYS A 63 11.46 11.89 -0.91
C CYS A 63 12.95 12.20 -1.13
N MET A 64 13.84 11.42 -0.51
CA MET A 64 15.29 11.53 -0.61
C MET A 64 15.83 10.98 -1.95
N TYR A 65 15.05 10.17 -2.65
CA TYR A 65 15.46 9.50 -3.88
C TYR A 65 14.64 9.94 -5.10
N GLY A 66 15.27 9.91 -6.27
CA GLY A 66 14.57 10.10 -7.54
C GLY A 66 13.68 8.91 -7.88
N TYR A 67 12.66 9.15 -8.71
CA TYR A 67 11.65 8.14 -9.10
C TYR A 67 12.25 6.83 -9.63
N GLY A 68 13.32 6.90 -10.45
CA GLY A 68 13.97 5.73 -11.02
C GLY A 68 14.82 4.92 -10.05
N ASP A 69 15.25 5.54 -8.95
CA ASP A 69 16.21 4.94 -8.01
C ASP A 69 15.58 4.59 -6.67
N LEU A 70 14.33 5.02 -6.41
CA LEU A 70 13.64 4.88 -5.12
C LEU A 70 13.76 3.47 -4.55
N LEU A 71 13.34 2.47 -5.33
CA LEU A 71 13.26 1.09 -4.86
C LEU A 71 14.64 0.45 -4.67
N GLU A 72 15.63 0.87 -5.46
CA GLU A 72 17.00 0.41 -5.34
C GLU A 72 17.68 1.03 -4.11
N LYS A 73 17.56 2.35 -3.94
CA LYS A 73 18.19 3.10 -2.85
C LYS A 73 17.50 2.93 -1.50
N SER A 74 16.22 2.58 -1.48
CA SER A 74 15.53 2.16 -0.25
C SER A 74 15.87 0.73 0.18
N GLY A 75 16.51 -0.07 -0.69
CA GLY A 75 16.87 -1.45 -0.36
C GLY A 75 15.69 -2.43 -0.41
N ALA A 76 14.57 -2.07 -1.05
CA ALA A 76 13.41 -2.95 -1.17
C ALA A 76 13.72 -4.15 -2.08
N ALA A 77 13.86 -5.35 -1.52
CA ALA A 77 14.13 -6.57 -2.27
C ALA A 77 12.99 -6.91 -3.24
N ALA A 78 11.75 -6.53 -2.91
CA ALA A 78 10.56 -6.60 -3.74
C ALA A 78 10.74 -5.93 -5.11
N ALA A 79 11.61 -4.93 -5.22
CA ALA A 79 11.90 -4.24 -6.48
C ALA A 79 12.35 -5.21 -7.58
N GLY A 80 13.16 -6.22 -7.24
CA GLY A 80 13.59 -7.24 -8.18
C GLY A 80 12.40 -8.07 -8.69
N GLN A 81 11.47 -8.44 -7.82
CA GLN A 81 10.32 -9.27 -8.20
C GLN A 81 9.36 -8.56 -9.14
N TYR A 82 9.13 -7.26 -8.94
CA TYR A 82 8.27 -6.46 -9.84
C TYR A 82 8.99 -5.98 -11.11
N LYS A 83 10.34 -5.97 -11.13
CA LYS A 83 11.12 -5.79 -12.36
C LYS A 83 11.04 -7.03 -13.27
N HIS A 84 10.91 -8.23 -12.69
CA HIS A 84 10.88 -9.51 -13.42
C HIS A 84 9.47 -10.06 -13.67
N ALA A 85 8.46 -9.66 -12.90
CA ALA A 85 7.07 -9.86 -13.25
C ALA A 85 6.78 -9.06 -14.53
N VAL A 86 6.14 -9.69 -15.53
CA VAL A 86 5.94 -9.14 -16.87
C VAL A 86 5.62 -7.65 -16.81
N ALA A 87 6.55 -6.83 -17.34
CA ALA A 87 6.42 -5.38 -17.34
C ALA A 87 5.05 -5.00 -17.93
N GLY A 88 4.19 -4.39 -17.11
CA GLY A 88 2.83 -4.01 -17.47
C GLY A 88 1.70 -4.64 -16.63
N GLN A 89 2.00 -5.57 -15.72
CA GLN A 89 0.95 -6.20 -14.88
C GLN A 89 0.61 -5.43 -13.59
N TYR A 90 1.49 -4.55 -13.11
CA TYR A 90 1.32 -3.92 -11.80
C TYR A 90 1.62 -2.42 -11.84
N ILE A 91 0.69 -1.63 -11.31
CA ILE A 91 0.92 -0.27 -10.83
C ILE A 91 0.68 -0.34 -9.32
N VAL A 92 1.71 -0.08 -8.52
CA VAL A 92 1.59 -0.09 -7.06
C VAL A 92 1.52 1.35 -6.56
N VAL A 93 0.50 1.62 -5.75
CA VAL A 93 0.38 2.88 -5.01
C VAL A 93 0.56 2.54 -3.53
N ALA A 94 1.67 3.02 -2.95
CA ALA A 94 1.95 2.86 -1.53
C ALA A 94 1.71 4.20 -0.81
N TRP A 95 0.84 4.15 0.20
CA TRP A 95 0.57 5.29 1.06
C TRP A 95 1.35 5.13 2.36
N ARG A 96 2.01 6.19 2.80
CA ARG A 96 2.74 6.21 4.07
C ARG A 96 1.83 6.66 5.20
N GLY A 97 1.81 5.94 6.32
CA GLY A 97 1.16 6.36 7.57
C GLY A 97 1.98 7.39 8.37
N THR A 98 1.59 7.65 9.62
CA THR A 98 2.21 8.68 10.50
C THR A 98 3.52 8.16 11.16
N ILE A 99 4.55 9.02 11.30
CA ILE A 99 5.92 8.66 11.75
C ILE A 99 6.19 8.90 13.26
N ARG A 100 5.27 9.44 14.06
CA ARG A 100 5.58 9.79 15.48
C ARG A 100 4.62 9.15 16.49
N PRO A 101 5.12 8.27 17.40
CA PRO A 101 4.33 7.68 18.48
C PRO A 101 3.72 8.68 19.49
N LEU A 102 4.20 9.93 19.54
CA LEU A 102 3.88 10.91 20.60
C LEU A 102 2.87 12.00 20.20
N GLU A 103 2.24 11.93 19.02
CA GLU A 103 1.13 12.84 18.65
C GLU A 103 -0.23 12.12 18.51
N TRP A 104 -0.36 10.94 19.13
CA TRP A 104 -1.59 10.12 19.08
C TRP A 104 -2.84 10.85 19.61
N SER A 105 -2.68 11.94 20.38
CA SER A 105 -3.80 12.72 20.92
C SER A 105 -4.36 13.80 19.97
N ARG A 106 -3.75 14.02 18.78
CA ARG A 106 -4.17 15.08 17.84
C ARG A 106 -4.90 14.58 16.60
N ASP A 107 -4.88 13.28 16.31
CA ASP A 107 -5.58 12.66 15.17
C ASP A 107 -7.00 12.16 15.51
N PHE A 108 -7.49 12.40 16.74
CA PHE A 108 -8.82 11.98 17.20
C PHE A 108 -9.98 12.88 16.76
N ASP A 109 -9.86 13.59 15.63
CA ASP A 109 -11.08 14.11 15.00
C ASP A 109 -11.76 12.96 14.24
N VAL A 110 -12.36 12.05 15.01
CA VAL A 110 -13.05 10.83 14.56
C VAL A 110 -14.38 11.13 13.88
N ALA A 111 -14.63 12.40 13.56
CA ALA A 111 -15.81 12.85 12.86
C ALA A 111 -15.96 12.03 11.57
N ALA A 112 -17.09 11.34 11.45
CA ALA A 112 -17.47 10.68 10.22
C ALA A 112 -18.04 11.75 9.28
N THR A 113 -17.46 11.89 8.10
CA THR A 113 -17.95 12.79 7.05
C THR A 113 -18.47 11.99 5.87
N SER A 114 -19.34 12.61 5.07
CA SER A 114 -19.87 11.94 3.88
C SER A 114 -18.76 11.71 2.88
N ALA A 115 -18.71 10.50 2.30
CA ALA A 115 -17.80 10.18 1.21
C ALA A 115 -18.22 10.80 -0.14
N ALA A 116 -19.35 11.53 -0.18
CA ALA A 116 -19.93 12.09 -1.39
C ALA A 116 -18.96 12.93 -2.26
N PRO A 117 -18.04 13.75 -1.69
CA PRO A 117 -17.09 14.50 -2.50
C PRO A 117 -16.11 13.63 -3.31
N VAL A 118 -15.79 12.42 -2.82
CA VAL A 118 -14.88 11.48 -3.49
C VAL A 118 -15.64 10.56 -4.44
N LEU A 119 -16.84 10.13 -4.04
CA LEU A 119 -17.65 9.17 -4.81
C LEU A 119 -18.47 9.82 -5.93
N GLY A 120 -18.65 11.15 -5.92
CA GLY A 120 -19.36 11.88 -6.97
C GLY A 120 -20.77 11.33 -7.19
N ALA A 121 -21.13 11.05 -8.45
CA ALA A 121 -22.45 10.53 -8.81
C ALA A 121 -22.80 9.19 -8.12
N ALA A 122 -21.80 8.37 -7.77
CA ALA A 122 -22.00 7.08 -7.10
C ALA A 122 -22.43 7.23 -5.62
N ALA A 123 -22.28 8.43 -5.04
CA ALA A 123 -22.76 8.72 -3.69
C ALA A 123 -24.28 8.59 -3.57
N SER A 124 -25.02 8.86 -4.66
CA SER A 124 -26.48 8.72 -4.70
C SER A 124 -26.95 7.27 -4.50
N THR A 125 -26.13 6.30 -4.88
CA THR A 125 -26.40 4.87 -4.72
C THR A 125 -26.07 4.37 -3.32
N ASN A 126 -25.21 5.09 -2.58
CA ASN A 126 -24.77 4.73 -1.24
C ASN A 126 -24.76 5.96 -0.30
N PRO A 127 -25.94 6.52 0.05
CA PRO A 127 -26.04 7.75 0.82
C PRO A 127 -25.51 7.63 2.26
N LEU A 128 -25.34 6.40 2.76
CA LEU A 128 -24.79 6.09 4.08
C LEU A 128 -23.28 5.84 4.08
N ALA A 129 -22.60 5.96 2.93
CA ALA A 129 -21.15 5.81 2.87
C ALA A 129 -20.47 6.98 3.61
N MET A 130 -19.93 6.68 4.79
CA MET A 130 -19.18 7.63 5.61
C MET A 130 -17.70 7.27 5.63
N VAL A 131 -16.84 8.28 5.64
CA VAL A 131 -15.39 8.15 5.75
C VAL A 131 -14.89 8.98 6.93
N HIS A 132 -13.78 8.57 7.53
CA HIS A 132 -13.16 9.35 8.60
C HIS A 132 -12.66 10.69 8.06
N ASN A 133 -13.00 11.79 8.73
CA ASN A 133 -12.70 13.16 8.28
C ASN A 133 -11.21 13.38 8.01
N GLY A 134 -10.33 12.78 8.82
CA GLY A 134 -8.88 12.83 8.62
C GLY A 134 -8.38 12.25 7.28
N PHE A 135 -9.12 11.33 6.63
CA PHE A 135 -8.72 10.81 5.30
C PHE A 135 -9.09 11.74 4.15
N LEU A 136 -10.04 12.68 4.36
CA LEU A 136 -10.42 13.68 3.34
C LEU A 136 -9.63 14.98 3.47
N GLN A 137 -9.10 15.27 4.65
CA GLN A 137 -8.21 16.41 4.88
C GLN A 137 -6.79 16.04 4.46
N GLY A 138 -6.55 15.94 3.15
CA GLY A 138 -5.18 15.99 2.62
C GLY A 138 -4.55 17.29 3.09
N ARG A 139 -3.68 17.23 4.11
CA ARG A 139 -2.95 18.41 4.59
C ARG A 139 -2.11 18.96 3.43
N SER A 140 -2.54 20.10 2.89
CA SER A 140 -1.78 20.96 1.97
C SER A 140 -0.60 21.60 2.67
#